data_AF-A0A7S1EEX8-F1
#
_entry.id   AF-A0A7S1EEX8-F1
#
_cell.length_a   1.000
_cell.length_b   1.000
_cell.length_c   1.000
_cell.angle_alpha   90.00
_cell.angle_beta   90.00
_cell.angle_gamma   90.00
#
_symmetry.space_group_name_H-M   'P 1'
#
loop_
_entity.id
_entity.type
_entity.pdbx_description
1 polymer ?
#
loop_
_entity_poly.entity_id
_entity_poly.type
_entity_poly.pdbx_seq_one_letter_code
_entity_poly.pdbx_strand_id
1 'polypeptide(L)'
;ARIDCELELGLFVGPGNALGEPFSIDEADEHAFGLTLLNDWSARDIQPWEYQPLGPFLAKNFGTTISPWIVTMDALAPFRIPFTRPAEDPQPLPYLDSPAHRANAAFDIELEVWFKTPTMAEPARISRSNLRHAYWSLAQMLTHHASNGCNLQPGDLLGTGTISGPTQAESGSLLELTAGGKQPITLPNGEQRTFMLDGDQLGLRAFAEKPGFRRIGFGPCEGLITPAT
;
A
#
# COMPACT_ATOMS: atom_id res chain seq x y z
N ALA A 1 23.00 4.70 4.66
CA ALA A 1 21.90 4.67 3.69
C ALA A 1 20.62 5.10 4.40
N ARG A 2 19.66 5.74 3.71
CA ARG A 2 18.33 6.03 4.25
C ARG A 2 17.34 4.99 3.72
N ILE A 3 17.47 3.75 4.19
CA ILE A 3 16.60 2.63 3.79
C ILE A 3 15.27 2.74 4.55
N ASP A 4 14.18 2.60 3.81
CA ASP A 4 12.83 2.83 4.25
C ASP A 4 11.87 1.77 3.70
N CYS A 5 10.73 1.61 4.34
CA CYS A 5 9.60 0.82 3.85
C CYS A 5 8.50 1.74 3.33
N GLU A 6 7.60 1.16 2.54
CA GLU A 6 6.31 1.77 2.21
C GLU A 6 5.21 0.74 2.46
N LEU A 7 4.32 1.04 3.40
CA LEU A 7 3.14 0.22 3.71
C LEU A 7 2.14 0.37 2.56
N GLU A 8 2.04 -0.66 1.73
CA GLU A 8 1.12 -0.70 0.60
C GLU A 8 0.30 -1.99 0.57
N LEU A 9 -0.75 -1.96 -0.25
CA LEU A 9 -1.33 -3.17 -0.82
C LEU A 9 -0.99 -3.22 -2.31
N GLY A 10 -0.93 -4.44 -2.85
CA GLY A 10 -0.85 -4.69 -4.28
C GLY A 10 -2.15 -5.29 -4.77
N LEU A 11 -2.71 -4.73 -5.84
CA LEU A 11 -3.88 -5.25 -6.55
C LEU A 11 -3.42 -6.09 -7.75
N PHE A 12 -3.81 -7.36 -7.76
CA PHE A 12 -3.64 -8.22 -8.92
C PHE A 12 -4.78 -8.04 -9.91
N VAL A 13 -4.44 -7.81 -11.17
CA VAL A 13 -5.39 -7.81 -12.29
C VAL A 13 -5.80 -9.26 -12.59
N GLY A 14 -7.11 -9.47 -12.69
CA GLY A 14 -7.73 -10.70 -13.17
C GLY A 14 -7.81 -10.71 -14.69
N PRO A 15 -9.01 -10.70 -15.30
CA PRO A 15 -9.13 -10.40 -16.72
C PRO A 15 -8.52 -9.03 -17.05
N GLY A 16 -7.71 -8.98 -18.11
CA GLY A 16 -7.17 -7.74 -18.65
C GLY A 16 -8.16 -7.01 -19.56
N ASN A 17 -7.65 -6.07 -20.36
CA ASN A 17 -8.37 -5.41 -21.45
C ASN A 17 -7.52 -5.40 -22.73
N ALA A 18 -8.15 -5.29 -23.90
CA ALA A 18 -7.41 -5.21 -25.15
C ALA A 18 -6.72 -3.83 -25.31
N LEU A 19 -5.61 -3.80 -26.05
CA LEU A 19 -4.89 -2.55 -26.32
C LEU A 19 -5.81 -1.57 -27.07
N GLY A 20 -5.95 -0.36 -26.54
CA GLY A 20 -6.84 0.67 -27.07
C GLY A 20 -8.28 0.57 -26.61
N GLU A 21 -8.65 -0.43 -25.81
CA GLU A 21 -10.00 -0.66 -25.31
C GLU A 21 -10.05 -0.42 -23.80
N PRO A 22 -10.35 0.81 -23.34
CA PRO A 22 -10.55 1.09 -21.92
C PRO A 22 -11.86 0.45 -21.41
N PHE A 23 -11.93 0.20 -20.11
CA PHE A 23 -13.17 -0.16 -19.42
C PHE A 23 -13.64 0.98 -18.51
N SER A 24 -14.94 1.01 -18.23
CA SER A 24 -15.55 1.99 -17.35
C SER A 24 -15.29 1.68 -15.87
N ILE A 25 -15.52 2.68 -15.00
CA ILE A 25 -15.37 2.49 -13.55
C ILE A 25 -16.32 1.43 -12.97
N ASP A 26 -17.48 1.22 -13.59
CA ASP A 26 -18.45 0.21 -13.15
C ASP A 26 -18.02 -1.22 -13.52
N GLU A 27 -17.12 -1.37 -14.50
CA GLU A 27 -16.52 -2.65 -14.90
C GLU A 27 -15.21 -2.95 -14.13
N ALA A 28 -14.63 -1.96 -13.44
CA ALA A 28 -13.31 -2.09 -12.83
C ALA A 28 -13.17 -3.25 -11.82
N ASP A 29 -14.23 -3.56 -11.07
CA ASP A 29 -14.23 -4.67 -10.12
C ASP A 29 -14.15 -6.05 -10.83
N GLU A 30 -14.59 -6.17 -12.09
CA GLU A 30 -14.49 -7.40 -12.89
C GLU A 30 -13.04 -7.70 -13.30
N HIS A 31 -12.19 -6.67 -13.32
CA HIS A 31 -10.76 -6.75 -13.63
C HIS A 31 -9.89 -6.94 -12.37
N ALA A 32 -10.47 -6.86 -11.17
CA ALA A 32 -9.76 -6.98 -9.90
C ALA A 32 -9.82 -8.42 -9.37
N PHE A 33 -8.69 -9.14 -9.37
CA PHE A 33 -8.66 -10.51 -8.83
C PHE A 33 -8.61 -10.52 -7.29
N GLY A 34 -7.69 -9.75 -6.70
CA GLY A 34 -7.50 -9.73 -5.25
C GLY A 34 -6.32 -8.89 -4.81
N LEU A 35 -6.14 -8.81 -3.50
CA LEU A 35 -5.15 -7.97 -2.84
C LEU A 35 -4.07 -8.79 -2.13
N THR A 36 -2.84 -8.27 -2.15
CA THR A 36 -1.70 -8.73 -1.34
C THR A 36 -1.17 -7.55 -0.51
N LEU A 37 -0.47 -7.82 0.60
CA LEU A 37 0.46 -6.83 1.15
C LEU A 37 1.59 -6.58 0.16
N LEU A 38 2.09 -5.34 0.13
CA LEU A 38 3.23 -4.91 -0.67
C LEU A 38 4.11 -3.96 0.15
N ASN A 39 5.41 -4.23 0.18
CA ASN A 39 6.41 -3.31 0.71
C ASN A 39 7.31 -2.83 -0.43
N ASP A 40 7.18 -1.55 -0.77
CA ASP A 40 8.02 -0.90 -1.79
C ASP A 40 9.27 -0.30 -1.15
N TRP A 41 10.31 -1.11 -1.01
CA TRP A 41 11.55 -0.71 -0.34
C TRP A 41 12.17 0.49 -1.02
N SER A 42 12.64 1.44 -0.21
CA SER A 42 13.02 2.76 -0.71
C SER A 42 14.36 3.24 -0.17
N ALA A 43 15.26 3.67 -1.04
CA ALA A 43 16.52 4.31 -0.68
C ALA A 43 16.41 5.85 -0.77
N ARG A 44 16.02 6.49 0.33
CA ARG A 44 15.62 7.92 0.39
C ARG A 44 16.77 8.92 0.25
N ASP A 45 18.00 8.45 0.28
CA ASP A 45 19.20 9.21 -0.05
C ASP A 45 19.51 9.19 -1.54
N ILE A 46 19.13 8.13 -2.26
CA ILE A 46 19.28 8.00 -3.72
C ILE A 46 18.12 8.71 -4.44
N GLN A 47 16.88 8.47 -3.99
CA GLN A 47 15.66 8.92 -4.69
C GLN A 47 15.64 10.42 -5.03
N PRO A 48 15.95 11.35 -4.10
CA PRO A 48 15.86 12.78 -4.39
C PRO A 48 16.87 13.27 -5.43
N TRP A 49 17.97 12.54 -5.61
CA TRP A 49 18.98 12.86 -6.60
C TRP A 49 18.57 12.43 -8.02
N GLU A 50 17.94 11.26 -8.16
CA GLU A 50 17.63 10.68 -9.48
C GLU A 50 16.24 11.02 -10.03
N TYR A 51 15.25 11.31 -9.17
CA TYR A 51 13.85 11.27 -9.61
C TYR A 51 13.43 12.40 -10.55
N GLN A 52 14.23 13.45 -10.69
CA GLN A 52 13.93 14.56 -11.58
C GLN A 52 14.63 14.38 -12.92
N PRO A 53 13.90 14.43 -14.07
CA PRO A 53 12.45 14.64 -14.23
C PRO A 53 11.63 13.35 -14.42
N LEU A 54 12.27 12.17 -14.40
CA LEU A 54 11.70 10.93 -14.94
C LEU A 54 11.00 10.02 -13.89
N GLY A 55 11.01 10.42 -12.62
CA GLY A 55 10.48 9.65 -11.52
C GLY A 55 11.50 8.71 -10.86
N PRO A 56 11.12 8.06 -9.75
CA PRO A 56 11.98 7.13 -9.01
C PRO A 56 12.45 5.96 -9.88
N PHE A 57 13.69 5.50 -9.68
CA PHE A 57 14.25 4.39 -10.44
C PHE A 57 15.10 3.46 -9.57
N LEU A 58 16.41 3.71 -9.41
CA LEU A 58 17.31 2.83 -8.65
C LEU A 58 17.00 2.83 -7.16
N ALA A 59 16.38 3.90 -6.67
CA ALA A 59 15.94 3.99 -5.29
C ALA A 59 14.74 3.10 -4.95
N LYS A 60 14.17 2.38 -5.92
CA LYS A 60 12.99 1.51 -5.78
C LYS A 60 13.26 0.10 -6.33
N ASN A 61 13.88 0.00 -7.50
CA ASN A 61 14.02 -1.28 -8.21
C ASN A 61 15.02 -2.27 -7.59
N PHE A 62 15.62 -1.95 -6.44
CA PHE A 62 16.48 -2.88 -5.69
C PHE A 62 15.69 -3.95 -4.92
N GLY A 63 14.40 -3.71 -4.66
CA GLY A 63 13.55 -4.73 -4.06
C GLY A 63 12.12 -4.25 -3.79
N THR A 64 11.17 -5.13 -4.06
CA THR A 64 9.77 -5.00 -3.63
C THR A 64 9.33 -6.35 -3.07
N THR A 65 8.74 -6.37 -1.88
CA THR A 65 8.24 -7.61 -1.25
C THR A 65 6.72 -7.65 -1.30
N ILE A 66 6.14 -8.81 -1.57
CA ILE A 66 4.69 -9.04 -1.43
C ILE A 66 4.41 -10.21 -0.48
N SER A 67 3.25 -10.21 0.19
CA SER A 67 2.79 -11.40 0.90
C SER A 67 2.46 -12.54 -0.07
N PRO A 68 2.59 -13.82 0.36
CA PRO A 68 2.37 -14.97 -0.53
C PRO A 68 0.89 -15.26 -0.81
N TRP A 69 -0.04 -14.67 -0.06
CA TRP A 69 -1.47 -14.94 -0.19
C TRP A 69 -2.18 -13.78 -0.86
N ILE A 70 -2.83 -14.07 -1.99
CA ILE A 70 -3.74 -13.13 -2.65
C ILE A 70 -5.13 -13.34 -2.06
N VAL A 71 -5.62 -12.32 -1.33
CA VAL A 71 -6.97 -12.32 -0.79
C VAL A 71 -7.92 -11.83 -1.87
N THR A 72 -8.77 -12.72 -2.37
CA THR A 72 -9.72 -12.45 -3.45
C THR A 72 -10.69 -11.32 -3.11
N MET A 73 -11.12 -10.57 -4.14
CA MET A 73 -12.13 -9.51 -3.96
C MET A 73 -13.46 -10.04 -3.37
N ASP A 74 -13.85 -11.27 -3.69
CA ASP A 74 -15.04 -11.93 -3.12
C ASP A 74 -14.94 -12.10 -1.60
N ALA A 75 -13.77 -12.53 -1.10
CA ALA A 75 -13.53 -12.65 0.34
C ALA A 75 -13.56 -11.29 1.05
N LEU A 76 -13.23 -10.20 0.33
CA LEU A 76 -13.21 -8.84 0.85
C LEU A 76 -14.55 -8.11 0.70
N ALA A 77 -15.50 -8.63 -0.09
CA ALA A 77 -16.78 -7.99 -0.35
C ALA A 77 -17.55 -7.57 0.93
N PRO A 78 -17.58 -8.35 2.03
CA PRO A 78 -18.26 -7.95 3.26
C PRO A 78 -17.69 -6.72 3.97
N PHE A 79 -16.43 -6.38 3.65
CA PHE A 79 -15.65 -5.30 4.27
C PHE A 79 -15.59 -4.05 3.39
N ARG A 80 -16.33 -4.03 2.27
CA ARG A 80 -16.57 -2.80 1.51
C ARG A 80 -17.34 -1.79 2.35
N ILE A 81 -16.99 -0.52 2.15
CA ILE A 81 -17.63 0.64 2.76
C ILE A 81 -17.86 1.71 1.68
N PRO A 82 -18.78 2.67 1.90
CA PRO A 82 -18.95 3.79 1.00
C PRO A 82 -17.65 4.55 0.79
N PHE A 83 -17.33 4.87 -0.46
CA PHE A 83 -16.22 5.72 -0.81
C PHE A 83 -16.67 7.18 -0.72
N THR A 84 -15.96 7.96 0.09
CA THR A 84 -16.27 9.38 0.31
C THR A 84 -15.07 10.24 -0.04
N ARG A 85 -15.34 11.38 -0.67
CA ARG A 85 -14.37 12.44 -0.91
C ARG A 85 -14.86 13.71 -0.20
N PRO A 86 -13.97 14.53 0.37
CA PRO A 86 -14.35 15.84 0.90
C PRO A 86 -15.08 16.67 -0.16
N ALA A 87 -16.15 17.37 0.23
CA ALA A 87 -16.98 18.12 -0.71
C ALA A 87 -16.28 19.39 -1.21
N GLU A 88 -15.33 19.89 -0.42
CA GLU A 88 -14.46 21.03 -0.71
C GLU A 88 -13.36 20.72 -1.72
N ASP A 89 -13.03 19.44 -1.92
CA ASP A 89 -12.01 19.03 -2.88
C ASP A 89 -12.56 19.05 -4.32
N PRO A 90 -11.69 19.20 -5.34
CA PRO A 90 -12.08 18.97 -6.72
C PRO A 90 -12.66 17.57 -6.90
N GLN A 91 -13.89 17.53 -7.40
CA GLN A 91 -14.57 16.28 -7.69
C GLN A 91 -13.97 15.61 -8.94
N PRO A 92 -13.87 14.26 -8.96
CA PRO A 92 -13.31 13.53 -10.08
C PRO A 92 -14.07 13.81 -11.39
N LEU A 93 -13.37 13.65 -12.51
CA LEU A 93 -14.00 13.68 -13.83
C LEU A 93 -14.99 12.50 -13.98
N PRO A 94 -16.01 12.61 -14.85
CA PRO A 94 -17.08 11.62 -14.93
C PRO A 94 -16.65 10.17 -15.15
N TYR A 95 -15.52 9.91 -15.81
CA TYR A 95 -15.04 8.54 -16.04
C TYR A 95 -14.46 7.87 -14.78
N LEU A 96 -14.21 8.64 -13.71
CA LEU A 96 -13.68 8.16 -12.43
C LEU A 96 -14.72 8.18 -11.30
N ASP A 97 -16.01 8.27 -11.63
CA ASP A 97 -17.07 8.38 -10.65
C ASP A 97 -18.38 7.77 -11.15
N SER A 98 -19.08 7.06 -10.27
CA SER A 98 -20.43 6.57 -10.51
C SER A 98 -21.18 6.39 -9.19
N PRO A 99 -22.53 6.33 -9.18
CA PRO A 99 -23.28 6.01 -7.98
C PRO A 99 -22.91 4.65 -7.37
N ALA A 100 -22.65 3.63 -8.21
CA ALA A 100 -22.28 2.30 -7.77
C ALA A 100 -20.89 2.29 -7.12
N HIS A 101 -19.94 3.01 -7.73
CA HIS A 101 -18.60 3.24 -7.20
C HIS A 101 -18.65 3.88 -5.81
N ARG A 102 -19.32 5.03 -5.65
CA ARG A 102 -19.42 5.71 -4.35
C ARG A 102 -20.03 4.85 -3.26
N ALA A 103 -20.96 3.97 -3.60
CA ALA A 103 -21.61 3.12 -2.62
C ALA A 103 -20.68 2.04 -2.03
N ASN A 104 -19.67 1.55 -2.76
CA ASN A 104 -18.96 0.31 -2.41
C ASN A 104 -17.44 0.27 -2.73
N ALA A 105 -16.80 1.37 -3.14
CA ALA A 105 -15.42 1.31 -3.65
C ALA A 105 -14.30 1.39 -2.60
N ALA A 106 -14.60 1.72 -1.34
CA ALA A 106 -13.63 1.72 -0.26
C ALA A 106 -13.67 0.40 0.53
N PHE A 107 -12.61 0.10 1.26
CA PHE A 107 -12.51 -1.09 2.10
C PHE A 107 -12.08 -0.74 3.51
N ASP A 108 -12.64 -1.45 4.47
CA ASP A 108 -12.16 -1.49 5.84
C ASP A 108 -11.14 -2.61 6.02
N ILE A 109 -9.87 -2.30 5.75
CA ILE A 109 -8.74 -3.22 5.90
C ILE A 109 -7.72 -2.54 6.79
N GLU A 110 -7.50 -3.09 7.98
CA GLU A 110 -6.48 -2.62 8.90
C GLU A 110 -5.10 -3.01 8.40
N LEU A 111 -4.16 -2.08 8.52
CA LEU A 111 -2.79 -2.20 8.05
C LEU A 111 -1.82 -1.89 9.20
N GLU A 112 -0.74 -2.64 9.34
CA GLU A 112 0.23 -2.46 10.40
C GLU A 112 1.67 -2.61 9.89
N VAL A 113 2.57 -1.78 10.44
CA VAL A 113 4.02 -1.91 10.26
C VAL A 113 4.63 -2.41 11.56
N TRP A 114 5.40 -3.48 11.46
CA TRP A 114 6.09 -4.14 12.56
C TRP A 114 7.60 -4.10 12.34
N PHE A 115 8.35 -3.84 13.40
CA PHE A 115 9.80 -3.63 13.36
C PHE A 115 10.49 -4.52 14.38
N LYS A 116 11.63 -5.10 14.01
CA LYS A 116 12.47 -5.90 14.90
C LYS A 116 13.94 -5.59 14.65
N THR A 117 14.65 -5.19 15.70
CA THR A 117 16.11 -5.08 15.67
C THR A 117 16.76 -6.41 16.06
N PRO A 118 18.07 -6.61 15.81
CA PRO A 118 18.78 -7.80 16.24
C PRO A 118 18.74 -8.06 17.76
N THR A 119 18.53 -7.03 18.58
CA THR A 119 18.54 -7.17 20.06
C THR A 119 17.15 -7.37 20.65
N MET A 120 16.08 -7.19 19.86
CA MET A 120 14.70 -7.39 20.29
C MET A 120 14.33 -8.88 20.28
N ALA A 121 13.69 -9.33 21.36
CA ALA A 121 13.14 -10.69 21.41
C ALA A 121 11.98 -10.86 20.40
N GLU A 122 11.04 -9.92 20.43
CA GLU A 122 9.81 -9.92 19.61
C GLU A 122 9.70 -8.63 18.79
N PRO A 123 9.08 -8.68 17.60
CA PRO A 123 8.79 -7.47 16.81
C PRO A 123 7.80 -6.56 17.55
N ALA A 124 7.92 -5.25 17.32
CA ALA A 124 7.03 -4.22 17.85
C ALA A 124 6.27 -3.52 16.72
N ARG A 125 4.98 -3.25 16.91
CA ARG A 125 4.20 -2.43 15.98
C ARG A 125 4.61 -0.97 16.11
N ILE A 126 5.05 -0.37 15.01
CA ILE A 126 5.49 1.04 14.94
C ILE A 126 4.47 1.94 14.24
N SER A 127 3.56 1.36 13.45
CA SER A 127 2.46 2.08 12.81
C SER A 127 1.23 1.19 12.65
N ARG A 128 0.05 1.80 12.69
CA ARG A 128 -1.24 1.18 12.41
C ARG A 128 -2.08 2.15 11.60
N SER A 129 -2.49 1.76 10.41
CA SER A 129 -3.29 2.56 9.46
C SER A 129 -4.46 1.72 8.93
N ASN A 130 -5.13 2.18 7.88
CA ASN A 130 -6.23 1.47 7.25
C ASN A 130 -6.39 1.88 5.78
N LEU A 131 -6.74 0.94 4.90
CA LEU A 131 -6.93 1.21 3.47
C LEU A 131 -8.01 2.28 3.21
N ARG A 132 -8.98 2.46 4.11
CA ARG A 132 -10.00 3.51 4.00
C ARG A 132 -9.45 4.93 3.86
N HIS A 133 -8.19 5.15 4.23
CA HIS A 133 -7.53 6.45 4.11
C HIS A 133 -7.01 6.73 2.69
N ALA A 134 -7.01 5.73 1.78
CA ALA A 134 -6.64 5.93 0.39
C ALA A 134 -7.58 6.95 -0.29
N TYR A 135 -6.99 8.01 -0.85
CA TYR A 135 -7.74 9.08 -1.50
C TYR A 135 -8.28 8.69 -2.89
N TRP A 136 -7.64 7.71 -3.52
CA TRP A 136 -8.10 7.08 -4.76
C TRP A 136 -8.44 5.62 -4.46
N SER A 137 -9.62 5.19 -4.89
CA SER A 137 -10.03 3.79 -4.79
C SER A 137 -9.28 2.89 -5.78
N LEU A 138 -9.25 1.59 -5.50
CA LEU A 138 -8.69 0.56 -6.41
C LEU A 138 -9.36 0.59 -7.78
N ALA A 139 -10.69 0.77 -7.83
CA ALA A 139 -11.45 0.89 -9.07
C ALA A 139 -11.00 2.11 -9.90
N GLN A 140 -10.76 3.26 -9.25
CA GLN A 140 -10.24 4.45 -9.92
C GLN A 140 -8.82 4.24 -10.44
N MET A 141 -7.96 3.54 -9.69
CA MET A 141 -6.60 3.21 -10.14
C MET A 141 -6.63 2.38 -11.43
N LEU A 142 -7.42 1.29 -11.46
CA LEU A 142 -7.58 0.44 -12.64
C LEU A 142 -8.13 1.22 -13.83
N THR A 143 -9.24 1.94 -13.60
CA THR A 143 -9.93 2.72 -14.65
C THR A 143 -9.00 3.78 -15.23
N HIS A 144 -8.26 4.49 -14.38
CA HIS A 144 -7.33 5.52 -14.83
C HIS A 144 -6.18 4.91 -15.63
N HIS A 145 -5.61 3.79 -15.18
CA HIS A 145 -4.52 3.12 -15.89
C HIS A 145 -4.95 2.72 -17.31
N ALA A 146 -6.13 2.13 -17.47
CA ALA A 146 -6.65 1.71 -18.78
C ALA A 146 -7.14 2.88 -19.66
N SER A 147 -7.40 4.06 -19.09
CA SER A 147 -8.10 5.17 -19.77
C SER A 147 -7.43 5.72 -21.03
N ASN A 148 -6.12 5.55 -21.17
CA ASN A 148 -5.37 5.95 -22.37
C ASN A 148 -5.26 4.82 -23.42
N GLY A 149 -5.95 3.71 -23.22
CA GLY A 149 -5.85 2.50 -24.04
C GLY A 149 -4.75 1.53 -23.59
N CYS A 150 -4.08 1.76 -22.45
CA CYS A 150 -3.16 0.77 -21.88
C CYS A 150 -3.87 -0.57 -21.66
N ASN A 151 -3.25 -1.66 -22.12
CA ASN A 151 -3.75 -3.01 -21.88
C ASN A 151 -3.19 -3.57 -20.58
N LEU A 152 -4.07 -3.73 -19.58
CA LEU A 152 -3.76 -4.53 -18.40
C LEU A 152 -3.83 -6.01 -18.77
N GLN A 153 -3.02 -6.83 -18.09
CA GLN A 153 -2.92 -8.27 -18.31
C GLN A 153 -3.15 -9.06 -17.02
N PRO A 154 -3.66 -10.30 -17.12
CA PRO A 154 -3.75 -11.17 -15.95
C PRO A 154 -2.41 -11.34 -15.24
N GLY A 155 -2.40 -11.03 -13.94
CA GLY A 155 -1.19 -11.08 -13.13
C GLY A 155 -0.42 -9.76 -13.02
N ASP A 156 -0.83 -8.71 -13.73
CA ASP A 156 -0.30 -7.36 -13.48
C ASP A 156 -0.56 -6.96 -12.03
N LEU A 157 0.40 -6.26 -11.42
CA LEU A 157 0.37 -5.84 -10.04
C LEU A 157 0.40 -4.32 -9.94
N LEU A 158 -0.64 -3.72 -9.36
CA LEU A 158 -0.73 -2.28 -9.13
C LEU A 158 -0.59 -2.00 -7.63
N GLY A 159 0.50 -1.36 -7.23
CA GLY A 159 0.71 -0.87 -5.86
C GLY A 159 -0.20 0.33 -5.54
N THR A 160 -0.72 0.39 -4.32
CA THR A 160 -1.61 1.48 -3.89
C THR A 160 -0.91 2.82 -3.73
N GLY A 161 0.43 2.83 -3.67
CA GLY A 161 1.17 3.90 -3.02
C GLY A 161 1.10 3.73 -1.50
N THR A 162 2.03 4.39 -0.81
CA THR A 162 2.14 4.36 0.66
C THR A 162 0.82 4.77 1.31
N ILE A 163 0.25 3.90 2.14
CA ILE A 163 -1.00 4.16 2.85
C ILE A 163 -0.71 4.75 4.24
N SER A 164 -0.95 6.06 4.34
CA SER A 164 -0.85 6.82 5.58
C SER A 164 -2.21 7.32 6.04
N GLY A 165 -2.50 7.17 7.33
CA GLY A 165 -3.68 7.76 7.97
C GLY A 165 -3.46 9.23 8.34
N PRO A 166 -4.47 9.87 8.96
CA PRO A 166 -4.44 11.30 9.27
C PRO A 166 -3.44 11.69 10.38
N THR A 167 -3.01 10.74 11.22
CA THR A 167 -2.05 11.01 12.29
C THR A 167 -0.67 10.42 12.02
N GLN A 168 0.34 10.96 12.69
CA GLN A 168 1.72 10.49 12.63
C GLN A 168 1.85 8.99 12.97
N ALA A 169 1.04 8.48 13.90
CA ALA A 169 1.08 7.07 14.31
C ALA A 169 0.48 6.11 13.25
N GLU A 170 -0.16 6.68 12.22
CA GLU A 170 -0.77 5.97 11.10
C GLU A 170 0.06 6.12 9.81
N SER A 171 1.27 6.69 9.90
CA SER A 171 2.18 6.86 8.75
C SER A 171 2.66 5.52 8.17
N GLY A 172 2.72 5.42 6.84
CA GLY A 172 3.09 4.19 6.13
C GLY A 172 4.59 4.01 5.87
N SER A 173 5.43 4.96 6.26
CA SER A 173 6.89 4.90 6.07
C SER A 173 7.66 5.41 7.30
N LEU A 174 8.93 5.01 7.46
CA LEU A 174 9.82 5.58 8.47
C LEU A 174 10.15 7.04 8.14
N LEU A 175 10.23 7.39 6.85
CA LEU A 175 10.39 8.78 6.41
C LEU A 175 9.33 9.69 7.02
N GLU A 176 8.06 9.28 6.92
CA GLU A 176 6.94 10.01 7.52
C GLU A 176 7.00 9.92 9.03
N LEU A 177 7.05 8.71 9.63
CA LEU A 177 7.06 8.46 11.08
C LEU A 177 8.11 9.29 11.83
N THR A 178 9.21 9.60 11.17
CA THR A 178 10.37 10.28 11.78
C THR A 178 10.53 11.73 11.33
N ALA A 179 9.53 12.28 10.63
CA ALA A 179 9.54 13.64 10.09
C ALA A 179 10.80 13.93 9.24
N GLY A 180 11.12 13.01 8.35
CA GLY A 180 12.32 13.06 7.52
C GLY A 180 13.60 12.66 8.25
N GLY A 181 13.51 11.91 9.35
CA GLY A 181 14.63 11.56 10.22
C GLY A 181 14.97 12.62 11.28
N LYS A 182 14.15 13.66 11.43
CA LYS A 182 14.33 14.71 12.45
C LYS A 182 13.91 14.27 13.85
N GLN A 183 12.98 13.31 13.93
CA GLN A 183 12.40 12.81 15.18
C GLN A 183 12.51 11.28 15.18
N PRO A 184 13.46 10.67 15.91
CA PRO A 184 13.55 9.21 15.96
C PRO A 184 12.32 8.61 16.64
N ILE A 185 11.91 7.42 16.19
CA ILE A 185 11.00 6.58 16.96
C ILE A 185 11.78 5.85 18.04
N THR A 186 11.16 5.63 19.20
CA THR A 186 11.72 4.83 20.30
C THR A 186 11.03 3.47 20.32
N LEU A 187 11.81 2.39 20.20
CA LEU A 187 11.35 1.01 20.25
C LEU A 187 11.20 0.55 21.71
N PRO A 188 10.45 -0.55 21.99
CA PRO A 188 10.16 -0.97 23.36
C PRO A 188 11.38 -1.31 24.22
N ASN A 189 12.51 -1.68 23.61
CA ASN A 189 13.77 -1.93 24.31
C ASN A 189 14.63 -0.66 24.51
N GLY A 190 14.10 0.52 24.17
CA GLY A 190 14.79 1.81 24.30
C GLY A 190 15.68 2.17 23.12
N GLU A 191 15.87 1.28 22.14
CA GLU A 191 16.56 1.62 20.90
C GLU A 191 15.80 2.69 20.11
N GLN A 192 16.54 3.49 19.35
CA GLN A 192 15.96 4.49 18.47
C GLN A 192 16.24 4.18 16.99
N ARG A 193 15.30 4.56 16.12
CA ARG A 193 15.46 4.48 14.66
C ARG A 193 14.92 5.74 13.98
N THR A 194 15.61 6.14 12.92
CA THR A 194 15.11 7.12 11.94
C THR A 194 14.87 6.44 10.59
N PHE A 195 15.82 5.61 10.17
CA PHE A 195 15.75 4.73 9.01
C PHE A 195 16.23 3.34 9.43
N MET A 196 16.09 2.37 8.53
CA MET A 196 16.54 1.00 8.80
C MET A 196 18.06 0.90 8.81
N LEU A 197 18.57 0.00 9.66
CA LEU A 197 19.97 -0.41 9.73
C LEU A 197 20.12 -1.87 9.28
N ASP A 198 21.36 -2.26 8.98
CA ASP A 198 21.68 -3.66 8.68
C ASP A 198 21.26 -4.57 9.84
N GLY A 199 20.61 -5.68 9.51
CA GLY A 199 20.05 -6.64 10.46
C GLY A 199 18.68 -6.27 11.04
N ASP A 200 18.16 -5.06 10.77
CA ASP A 200 16.77 -4.76 11.10
C ASP A 200 15.83 -5.54 10.16
N GLN A 201 14.75 -6.07 10.74
CA GLN A 201 13.67 -6.74 10.03
C GLN A 201 12.41 -5.87 10.10
N LEU A 202 11.71 -5.76 8.98
CA LEU A 202 10.42 -5.09 8.90
C LEU A 202 9.37 -6.03 8.32
N GLY A 203 8.18 -6.00 8.92
CA GLY A 203 7.04 -6.81 8.54
C GLY A 203 5.78 -5.98 8.39
N LEU A 204 5.05 -6.19 7.31
CA LEU A 204 3.70 -5.65 7.14
C LEU A 204 2.68 -6.72 7.54
N ARG A 205 1.58 -6.27 8.15
CA ARG A 205 0.42 -7.12 8.45
C ARG A 205 -0.84 -6.40 8.02
N ALA A 206 -1.82 -7.16 7.55
CA ALA A 206 -3.13 -6.65 7.20
C ALA A 206 -4.24 -7.63 7.57
N PHE A 207 -5.41 -7.08 7.90
CA PHE A 207 -6.61 -7.87 8.08
C PHE A 207 -7.89 -7.05 7.93
N ALA A 208 -8.96 -7.72 7.52
CA ALA A 208 -10.31 -7.19 7.52
C ALA A 208 -11.14 -7.87 8.63
N GLU A 209 -11.87 -7.10 9.42
CA GLU A 209 -12.67 -7.59 10.54
C GLU A 209 -13.97 -6.81 10.69
N LYS A 210 -15.08 -7.53 10.92
CA LYS A 210 -16.42 -6.96 11.05
C LYS A 210 -17.30 -7.91 11.86
N PRO A 211 -18.15 -7.43 12.79
CA PRO A 211 -19.05 -8.28 13.54
C PRO A 211 -19.91 -9.17 12.61
N GLY A 212 -20.01 -10.47 12.95
CA GLY A 212 -20.77 -11.45 12.15
C GLY A 212 -19.98 -12.10 11.01
N PHE A 213 -18.77 -11.62 10.69
CA PHE A 213 -17.88 -12.21 9.68
C PHE A 213 -16.61 -12.79 10.33
N ARG A 214 -15.99 -13.77 9.67
CA ARG A 214 -14.65 -14.24 10.06
C ARG A 214 -13.62 -13.18 9.68
N ARG A 215 -12.63 -12.97 10.54
CA ARG A 215 -11.48 -12.13 10.22
C ARG A 215 -10.72 -12.74 9.03
N ILE A 216 -10.39 -11.91 8.05
CA ILE A 216 -9.59 -12.28 6.88
C ILE A 216 -8.22 -11.65 7.02
N GLY A 217 -7.16 -12.46 7.08
CA GLY A 217 -5.78 -12.01 7.18
C GLY A 217 -5.02 -12.21 5.87
N PHE A 218 -3.96 -11.41 5.66
CA PHE A 218 -3.18 -11.40 4.42
C PHE A 218 -1.87 -12.22 4.51
N GLY A 219 -1.57 -12.81 5.67
CA GLY A 219 -0.30 -13.47 5.92
C GLY A 219 0.88 -12.49 6.09
N PRO A 220 2.12 -13.00 6.17
CA PRO A 220 3.30 -12.17 6.41
C PRO A 220 3.82 -11.54 5.12
N CYS A 221 4.28 -10.29 5.21
CA CYS A 221 5.11 -9.63 4.20
C CYS A 221 6.33 -9.06 4.94
N GLU A 222 7.42 -9.84 4.99
CA GLU A 222 8.57 -9.56 5.84
C GLU A 222 9.87 -9.49 5.03
N GLY A 223 10.81 -8.65 5.46
CA GLY A 223 12.16 -8.61 4.92
C GLY A 223 13.20 -8.20 5.95
N LEU A 224 14.41 -8.74 5.79
CA LEU A 224 15.58 -8.46 6.60
C LEU A 224 16.56 -7.62 5.77
N ILE A 225 17.02 -6.50 6.30
CA ILE A 225 18.04 -5.69 5.65
C ILE A 225 19.41 -6.34 5.82
N THR A 226 20.08 -6.64 4.72
CA THR A 226 21.46 -7.15 4.71
C THR A 226 22.45 -6.04 4.39
N PRO A 227 23.70 -6.14 4.86
CA PRO A 227 24.75 -5.20 4.49
C PRO A 227 24.90 -5.04 2.97
N ALA A 228 25.15 -3.81 2.53
CA ALA A 228 25.54 -3.55 1.14
C ALA A 228 26.89 -4.23 0.81
N THR A 229 27.05 -4.67 -0.44
CA THR A 229 28.27 -5.31 -0.96
C THR A 229 29.36 -4.31 -1.33
#